data_AF-A0A674I4X7-F1
#
_entry.id   AF-A0A674I4X7-F1
#
_cell.length_a   1.000
_cell.length_b   1.000
_cell.length_c   1.000
_cell.angle_alpha   90.00
_cell.angle_beta   90.00
_cell.angle_gamma   90.00
#
_symmetry.space_group_name_H-M   'P 1'
#
loop_
_entity.id
_entity.type
_entity.pdbx_description
1 polymer ?
#
loop_
_entity_poly.entity_id
_entity_poly.type
_entity_poly.pdbx_seq_one_letter_code
_entity_poly.pdbx_strand_id
1 'polypeptide(L)'
;MTFAELLEQVGSMGRFQIIHVTLLVLPILLIASHNILQNFTAATPEHHCHIAIVANYTCDDNFTDVLYCQELLRISIPVDGNQQPEKCLRFISAQWQLLDPNATTTNGTEMDTEPCMDGWIYDKSVFTSTIITEWDLVCGSRTLKQMAQSIYMAGVLVGAIVFGSLSDKFGRKSLLISSCLQMAITGSCAAFSSNFTMYCIFRFLTGMALSGINLNSVEWTPTKLRAAVGMVTGYSYSIGQFILAGLAYVIPDWRWLQLAVSVPYFIFFFYEIWSDLPKVTWGICGRAGKRTQVSQASVLLTRPLLLW
;
A
#
# COMPACT_ATOMS: atom_id res chain seq x y z
N MET A 1 27.66 0.87 -27.22
CA MET A 1 26.39 1.45 -27.70
C MET A 1 25.38 1.33 -26.59
N THR A 2 24.92 2.44 -26.04
CA THR A 2 23.89 2.46 -24.99
C THR A 2 22.52 2.16 -25.61
N PHE A 3 21.59 1.57 -24.85
CA PHE A 3 20.24 1.28 -25.34
C PHE A 3 19.52 2.53 -25.90
N ALA A 4 19.85 3.71 -25.36
CA ALA A 4 19.36 4.99 -25.85
C ALA A 4 19.84 5.30 -27.29
N GLU A 5 21.08 4.98 -27.64
CA GLU A 5 21.64 5.16 -28.99
C GLU A 5 20.98 4.19 -29.99
N LEU A 6 20.71 2.95 -29.58
CA LEU A 6 19.97 1.98 -30.39
C LEU A 6 18.54 2.45 -30.67
N LEU A 7 17.87 3.02 -29.67
CA LEU A 7 16.54 3.62 -29.82
C LEU A 7 16.52 4.80 -30.79
N GLU A 8 17.58 5.59 -30.78
CA GLU A 8 17.74 6.72 -31.68
C GLU A 8 18.00 6.27 -33.13
N GLN A 9 18.71 5.16 -33.31
CA GLN A 9 19.07 4.58 -34.60
C GLN A 9 17.91 3.82 -35.27
N VAL A 10 16.95 3.30 -34.50
CA VAL A 10 15.75 2.59 -35.00
C VAL A 10 14.65 3.57 -35.48
N GLY A 11 14.84 4.87 -35.31
CA GLY A 11 13.90 5.89 -35.72
C GLY A 11 13.07 6.38 -34.54
N SER A 12 13.37 7.60 -34.11
CA SER A 12 12.65 8.36 -33.09
C SER A 12 11.13 8.25 -33.26
N MET A 13 10.46 7.57 -32.33
CA MET A 13 9.00 7.50 -32.16
C MET A 13 8.20 6.81 -33.28
N GLY A 14 8.45 5.53 -33.53
CA GLY A 14 7.45 4.69 -34.20
C GLY A 14 6.15 4.57 -33.39
N ARG A 15 5.00 4.37 -34.06
CA ARG A 15 3.67 4.17 -33.41
C ARG A 15 3.69 3.12 -32.28
N PHE A 16 4.50 2.07 -32.45
CA PHE A 16 4.67 1.02 -31.45
C PHE A 16 5.32 1.53 -30.15
N GLN A 17 6.33 2.41 -30.26
CA GLN A 17 7.01 3.00 -29.12
C GLN A 17 6.09 3.97 -28.38
N ILE A 18 5.29 4.77 -29.10
CA ILE A 18 4.30 5.66 -28.50
C ILE A 18 3.25 4.85 -27.73
N ILE A 19 2.68 3.80 -28.34
CA ILE A 19 1.72 2.92 -27.66
C ILE A 19 2.34 2.31 -26.41
N HIS A 20 3.57 1.80 -26.48
CA HIS A 20 4.22 1.16 -25.34
C HIS A 20 4.55 2.15 -24.20
N VAL A 21 5.04 3.35 -24.54
CA VAL A 21 5.28 4.42 -23.55
C VAL A 21 3.98 4.87 -22.90
N THR A 22 2.90 5.00 -23.68
CA THR A 22 1.57 5.37 -23.14
C THR A 22 1.04 4.26 -22.23
N LEU A 23 1.27 3.00 -22.59
CA LEU A 23 0.88 1.87 -21.76
C LEU A 23 1.68 1.81 -20.44
N LEU A 24 2.93 2.26 -20.45
CA LEU A 24 3.78 2.37 -19.25
C LEU A 24 3.32 3.45 -18.26
N VAL A 25 2.53 4.43 -18.71
CA VAL A 25 1.95 5.46 -17.83
C VAL A 25 0.94 4.88 -16.83
N LEU A 26 0.19 3.84 -17.23
CA LEU A 26 -0.79 3.17 -16.37
C LEU A 26 -0.18 2.55 -15.11
N PRO A 27 0.85 1.67 -15.19
CA PRO A 27 1.48 1.13 -13.99
C PRO A 27 2.17 2.23 -13.16
N ILE A 28 2.73 3.27 -13.79
CA ILE A 28 3.31 4.42 -13.07
C ILE A 28 2.27 5.15 -12.21
N LEU A 29 1.06 5.36 -12.74
CA LEU A 29 -0.03 5.98 -12.00
C LEU A 29 -0.39 5.16 -10.77
N LEU A 30 -0.46 3.83 -10.91
CA LEU A 30 -0.82 2.92 -9.83
C LEU A 30 0.30 2.73 -8.79
N ILE A 31 1.57 2.98 -9.13
CA ILE A 31 2.71 2.92 -8.19
C ILE A 31 2.53 3.96 -7.09
N ALA A 32 2.05 5.15 -7.45
CA ALA A 32 1.75 6.21 -6.50
C ALA A 32 0.76 5.74 -5.45
N SER A 33 -0.27 5.02 -5.91
CA SER A 33 -1.31 4.47 -5.06
C SER A 33 -0.70 3.47 -4.06
N HIS A 34 0.14 2.53 -4.48
CA HIS A 34 0.76 1.57 -3.55
C HIS A 34 1.73 2.18 -2.54
N ASN A 35 2.46 3.24 -2.92
CA ASN A 35 3.39 3.92 -2.01
C ASN A 35 2.64 4.65 -0.88
N ILE A 36 1.52 5.30 -1.20
CA ILE A 36 0.73 6.10 -0.24
C ILE A 36 -0.34 5.28 0.47
N LEU A 37 -0.68 4.10 -0.05
CA LEU A 37 -1.71 3.21 0.49
C LEU A 37 -1.64 3.05 2.01
N GLN A 38 -0.42 2.94 2.56
CA GLN A 38 -0.20 2.78 4.00
C GLN A 38 -0.74 3.93 4.85
N ASN A 39 -0.78 5.15 4.32
CA ASN A 39 -1.31 6.31 5.04
C ASN A 39 -2.81 6.15 5.35
N PHE A 40 -3.56 5.57 4.41
CA PHE A 40 -4.99 5.32 4.56
C PHE A 40 -5.26 3.99 5.30
N THR A 41 -4.58 2.92 4.92
CA THR A 41 -4.81 1.60 5.53
C THR A 41 -4.35 1.51 6.98
N ALA A 42 -3.39 2.35 7.39
CA ALA A 42 -2.93 2.47 8.77
C ALA A 42 -3.32 3.82 9.39
N ALA A 43 -4.45 4.40 8.99
CA ALA A 43 -5.03 5.53 9.71
C ALA A 43 -5.42 5.09 11.13
N THR A 44 -5.15 5.95 12.13
CA THR A 44 -5.57 5.76 13.51
C THR A 44 -6.89 6.50 13.70
N PRO A 45 -8.05 5.82 13.73
CA PRO A 45 -9.29 6.46 14.12
C PRO A 45 -9.24 6.89 15.58
N GLU A 46 -10.17 7.75 15.99
CA GLU A 46 -10.33 8.06 17.40
C GLU A 46 -10.70 6.79 18.17
N HIS A 47 -10.10 6.63 19.33
CA HIS A 47 -10.23 5.43 20.14
C HIS A 47 -10.12 5.77 21.60
N HIS A 48 -10.74 4.91 22.41
CA HIS A 48 -10.68 4.94 23.84
C HIS A 48 -10.53 3.52 24.37
N CYS A 49 -10.16 3.41 25.64
CA CYS A 49 -9.93 2.11 26.24
C CYS A 49 -11.24 1.38 26.48
N HIS A 50 -11.23 0.07 26.24
CA HIS A 50 -12.37 -0.78 26.53
C HIS A 50 -12.55 -0.87 28.06
N ILE A 51 -13.77 -0.59 28.52
CA ILE A 51 -14.13 -0.57 29.94
C ILE A 51 -15.24 -1.59 30.14
N ALA A 52 -14.98 -2.64 30.92
CA ALA A 52 -15.92 -3.73 31.15
C ALA A 52 -17.27 -3.27 31.74
N ILE A 53 -17.26 -2.21 32.55
CA ILE A 53 -18.48 -1.62 33.14
C ILE A 53 -19.38 -1.04 32.05
N VAL A 54 -18.79 -0.38 31.03
CA VAL A 54 -19.52 0.15 29.87
C VAL A 54 -20.00 -0.99 28.98
N ALA A 55 -19.20 -2.05 28.78
CA ALA A 55 -19.55 -3.15 27.88
C ALA A 55 -20.77 -3.99 28.32
N ASN A 56 -21.07 -4.02 29.63
CA ASN A 56 -22.29 -4.66 30.14
C ASN A 56 -23.58 -3.86 29.85
N TYR A 57 -23.45 -2.57 29.52
CA TYR A 57 -24.55 -1.72 29.12
C TYR A 57 -24.41 -1.39 27.63
N THR A 58 -25.35 -1.84 26.82
CA THR A 58 -25.42 -1.40 25.43
C THR A 58 -25.75 0.10 25.44
N CYS A 59 -24.79 0.95 25.04
CA CYS A 59 -25.04 2.35 24.75
C CYS A 59 -25.94 2.42 23.50
N ASP A 60 -27.23 2.20 23.70
CA ASP A 60 -28.24 2.26 22.65
C ASP A 60 -28.54 3.74 22.32
N ASP A 61 -29.09 4.02 21.15
CA ASP A 61 -29.23 5.37 20.57
C ASP A 61 -30.26 6.28 21.31
N ASN A 62 -30.72 5.85 22.49
CA ASN A 62 -31.56 6.67 23.36
C ASN A 62 -30.73 7.77 24.03
N PHE A 63 -31.26 9.00 24.03
CA PHE A 63 -30.60 10.18 24.60
C PHE A 63 -30.14 9.98 26.06
N THR A 64 -30.89 9.22 26.87
CA THR A 64 -30.53 8.90 28.26
C THR A 64 -29.35 7.93 28.37
N ASP A 65 -29.24 6.96 27.47
CA ASP A 65 -28.17 5.96 27.49
C ASP A 65 -26.86 6.55 26.98
N VAL A 66 -26.91 7.44 26.00
CA VAL A 66 -25.74 8.20 25.50
C VAL A 66 -25.16 9.08 26.60
N LEU A 67 -26.01 9.81 27.34
CA LEU A 67 -25.57 10.67 28.44
C LEU A 67 -24.89 9.84 29.54
N TYR A 68 -25.48 8.70 29.89
CA TYR A 68 -24.92 7.79 30.89
C TYR A 68 -23.56 7.21 30.45
N CYS A 69 -23.41 6.81 29.18
CA CYS A 69 -22.13 6.32 28.67
C CYS A 69 -21.05 7.40 28.66
N GLN A 70 -21.41 8.66 28.38
CA GLN A 70 -20.47 9.78 28.45
C GLN A 70 -20.00 10.06 29.89
N GLU A 71 -20.90 9.96 30.88
CA GLU A 71 -20.53 10.05 32.29
C GLU A 71 -19.64 8.89 32.73
N LEU A 72 -19.94 7.67 32.26
CA LEU A 72 -19.18 6.46 32.56
C LEU A 72 -17.76 6.48 31.95
N LEU A 73 -17.62 7.09 30.77
CA LEU A 73 -16.31 7.37 30.16
C LEU A 73 -15.50 8.38 30.99
N ARG A 74 -16.15 9.45 31.47
CA ARG A 74 -15.50 10.53 32.24
C ARG A 74 -14.92 10.05 33.58
N ILE A 75 -15.53 9.06 34.22
CA ILE A 75 -14.99 8.47 35.47
C ILE A 75 -13.91 7.43 35.26
N SER A 76 -13.82 6.87 34.05
CA SER A 76 -12.96 5.73 33.75
C SER A 76 -11.68 6.14 33.02
N ILE A 77 -11.70 7.27 32.30
CA ILE A 77 -10.61 7.74 31.46
C ILE A 77 -10.12 9.11 31.97
N PRO A 78 -8.81 9.26 32.27
CA PRO A 78 -8.24 10.55 32.62
C PRO A 78 -8.32 11.54 31.46
N VAL A 79 -8.26 12.83 31.78
CA VAL A 79 -8.26 13.89 30.78
C VAL A 79 -6.83 14.42 30.64
N ASP A 80 -6.33 14.50 29.41
CA ASP A 80 -5.03 15.07 29.07
C ASP A 80 -5.03 16.61 29.30
N GLY A 81 -3.85 17.24 29.31
CA GLY A 81 -3.69 18.69 29.52
C GLY A 81 -4.45 19.58 28.54
N ASN A 82 -4.93 19.02 27.43
CA ASN A 82 -5.76 19.69 26.41
C ASN A 82 -7.28 19.47 26.61
N GLN A 83 -7.73 18.99 27.77
CA GLN A 83 -9.13 18.68 28.07
C GLN A 83 -9.76 17.58 27.18
N GLN A 84 -8.94 16.71 26.60
CA GLN A 84 -9.39 15.56 25.82
C GLN A 84 -9.17 14.26 26.60
N PRO A 85 -10.03 13.24 26.43
CA PRO A 85 -9.81 11.94 27.07
C PRO A 85 -8.48 11.35 26.63
N GLU A 86 -7.69 10.89 27.59
CA GLU A 86 -6.47 10.13 27.38
C GLU A 86 -6.77 8.87 26.59
N LYS A 87 -6.02 8.66 25.51
CA LYS A 87 -6.30 7.56 24.56
C LYS A 87 -5.66 6.24 24.97
N CYS A 88 -4.70 6.29 25.88
CA CYS A 88 -3.78 5.18 26.19
C CYS A 88 -3.77 4.75 27.65
N LEU A 89 -4.39 5.54 28.52
CA LEU A 89 -4.41 5.32 29.96
C LEU A 89 -5.86 5.25 30.42
N ARG A 90 -6.10 4.44 31.45
CA ARG A 90 -7.35 4.45 32.21
C ARG A 90 -7.06 4.55 33.70
N PHE A 91 -8.08 4.93 34.47
CA PHE A 91 -8.00 4.82 35.92
C PHE A 91 -8.09 3.36 36.37
N ILE A 92 -7.30 2.98 37.39
CA ILE A 92 -7.36 1.63 37.98
C ILE A 92 -8.74 1.37 38.62
N SER A 93 -9.34 2.41 39.21
CA SER A 93 -10.69 2.36 39.78
C SER A 93 -11.53 3.51 39.24
N ALA A 94 -12.80 3.25 38.96
CA ALA A 94 -13.73 4.26 38.46
C ALA A 94 -13.88 5.40 39.47
N GLN A 95 -13.53 6.62 39.05
CA GLN A 95 -13.51 7.80 39.90
C GLN A 95 -14.87 8.49 39.92
N TRP A 96 -15.84 7.91 40.64
CA TRP A 96 -17.20 8.47 40.79
C TRP A 96 -17.21 9.91 41.33
N GLN A 97 -16.17 10.30 42.07
CA GLN A 97 -15.97 11.66 42.57
C GLN A 97 -15.92 12.73 41.46
N LEU A 98 -15.61 12.34 40.22
CA LEU A 98 -15.58 13.25 39.06
C LEU A 98 -16.98 13.64 38.55
N LEU A 99 -18.06 12.93 38.95
CA LEU A 99 -19.43 13.32 38.65
C LEU A 99 -19.96 14.40 39.60
N ASP A 100 -19.40 14.50 40.81
CA ASP A 100 -19.90 15.41 41.84
C ASP A 100 -19.30 16.81 41.67
N PRO A 101 -20.08 17.84 41.27
CA PRO A 101 -19.57 19.20 41.08
C PRO A 101 -19.17 19.89 42.40
N ASN A 102 -19.50 19.29 43.54
CA ASN A 102 -19.31 19.86 44.87
C ASN A 102 -18.22 19.14 45.70
N ALA A 103 -17.54 18.15 45.10
CA ALA A 103 -16.42 17.48 45.74
C ALA A 103 -15.20 18.41 45.74
N THR A 104 -14.83 18.95 46.91
CA THR A 104 -13.52 19.57 47.11
C THR A 104 -12.46 18.53 46.76
N THR A 105 -11.65 18.80 45.73
CA THR A 105 -10.45 18.03 45.38
C THR A 105 -9.64 17.78 46.63
N THR A 106 -9.76 16.58 47.21
CA THR A 106 -8.92 16.15 48.30
C THR A 106 -7.49 16.10 47.77
N ASN A 107 -6.64 16.94 48.34
CA ASN A 107 -5.24 17.13 47.98
C ASN A 107 -4.53 15.79 47.70
N GLY A 108 -4.11 15.61 46.44
CA GLY A 108 -2.81 15.02 46.12
C GLY A 108 -2.63 13.50 46.27
N THR A 109 -3.65 12.67 46.11
CA THR A 109 -3.40 11.32 45.59
C THR A 109 -3.35 11.42 44.08
N GLU A 110 -2.16 11.31 43.49
CA GLU A 110 -2.03 11.04 42.05
C GLU A 110 -2.97 9.88 41.75
N MET A 111 -4.00 10.13 40.95
CA MET A 111 -4.96 9.10 40.62
C MET A 111 -4.21 8.02 39.85
N ASP A 112 -4.15 6.82 40.42
CA ASP A 112 -3.38 5.73 39.82
C ASP A 112 -3.97 5.39 38.45
N THR A 113 -3.13 5.53 37.43
CA THR A 113 -3.46 5.24 36.04
C THR A 113 -2.70 4.01 35.57
N GLU A 114 -3.36 3.19 34.77
CA GLU A 114 -2.77 2.00 34.15
C GLU A 114 -2.93 2.04 32.63
N PRO A 115 -2.02 1.40 31.87
CA PRO A 115 -2.24 1.17 30.45
C PRO A 115 -3.45 0.26 30.23
N CYS A 116 -4.10 0.43 29.07
CA CYS A 116 -5.34 -0.27 28.79
C CYS A 116 -5.10 -1.75 28.47
N MET A 117 -5.61 -2.63 29.34
CA MET A 117 -5.39 -4.08 29.28
C MET A 117 -6.51 -4.83 28.55
N ASP A 118 -7.73 -4.30 28.57
CA ASP A 118 -8.94 -4.98 28.06
C ASP A 118 -9.27 -4.66 26.60
N GLY A 119 -8.30 -4.12 25.84
CA GLY A 119 -8.46 -3.71 24.44
C GLY A 119 -8.94 -2.27 24.26
N TRP A 120 -9.31 -1.94 23.01
CA TRP A 120 -9.72 -0.60 22.61
C TRP A 120 -11.04 -0.61 21.84
N ILE A 121 -11.82 0.45 21.99
CA ILE A 121 -13.00 0.72 21.19
C ILE A 121 -12.65 1.86 20.24
N TYR A 122 -12.81 1.61 18.95
CA TYR A 122 -12.52 2.56 17.87
C TYR A 122 -13.81 3.15 17.32
N ASP A 123 -13.78 4.45 17.02
CA ASP A 123 -14.83 5.08 16.24
C ASP A 123 -14.78 4.59 14.78
N LYS A 124 -15.91 4.06 14.31
CA LYS A 124 -16.10 3.50 12.97
C LYS A 124 -16.79 4.46 12.00
N SER A 125 -17.02 5.72 12.41
CA SER A 125 -17.70 6.75 11.60
C SER A 125 -16.97 7.06 10.28
N VAL A 126 -15.64 7.09 10.29
CA VAL A 126 -14.80 7.42 9.13
C VAL A 126 -14.20 6.18 8.47
N PHE A 127 -13.72 5.23 9.27
CA PHE A 127 -13.09 4.00 8.79
C PHE A 127 -13.75 2.79 9.46
N THR A 128 -14.27 1.86 8.65
CA THR A 128 -14.92 0.65 9.17
C THR A 128 -13.89 -0.31 9.76
N SER A 129 -12.73 -0.44 9.12
CA SER A 129 -11.61 -1.25 9.60
C SER A 129 -10.30 -0.73 9.02
N THR A 130 -9.28 -0.64 9.87
CA THR A 130 -7.89 -0.35 9.48
C THR A 130 -6.95 -1.42 10.02
N ILE A 131 -5.73 -1.44 9.50
CA ILE A 131 -4.63 -2.29 10.00
C ILE A 131 -4.42 -2.10 11.51
N ILE A 132 -4.70 -0.90 12.01
CA ILE A 132 -4.51 -0.55 13.42
C ILE A 132 -5.65 -1.08 14.27
N THR A 133 -6.89 -0.94 13.80
CA THR A 133 -8.06 -1.44 14.53
C THR A 133 -8.14 -2.97 14.55
N GLU A 134 -7.54 -3.65 13.58
CA GLU A 134 -7.61 -5.11 13.48
C GLU A 134 -6.56 -5.83 14.33
N TRP A 135 -5.39 -5.20 14.56
CA TRP A 135 -4.30 -5.78 15.36
C TRP A 135 -3.95 -4.93 16.60
N ASP A 136 -4.83 -4.00 16.99
CA ASP A 136 -4.66 -3.12 18.15
C ASP A 136 -3.28 -2.46 18.27
N LEU A 137 -2.83 -1.87 17.16
CA LEU A 137 -1.48 -1.31 17.01
C LEU A 137 -1.38 0.13 17.55
N VAL A 138 -1.89 0.35 18.76
CA VAL A 138 -2.07 1.65 19.39
C VAL A 138 -1.15 1.82 20.61
N CYS A 139 -0.92 3.05 21.04
CA CYS A 139 -0.15 3.38 22.25
C CYS A 139 1.27 2.80 22.21
N GLY A 140 1.57 1.79 23.05
CA GLY A 140 2.87 1.12 23.09
C GLY A 140 3.26 0.46 21.75
N SER A 141 2.27 0.03 20.96
CA SER A 141 2.46 -0.63 19.66
C SER A 141 2.47 0.35 18.48
N ARG A 142 2.40 1.66 18.72
CA ARG A 142 2.40 2.69 17.65
C ARG A 142 3.64 2.63 16.75
N THR A 143 4.77 2.18 17.29
CA THR A 143 6.02 2.00 16.55
C THR A 143 5.90 0.96 15.43
N LEU A 144 5.04 -0.06 15.58
CA LEU A 144 4.85 -1.10 14.55
C LEU A 144 4.33 -0.53 13.24
N LYS A 145 3.45 0.48 13.29
CA LYS A 145 3.01 1.21 12.08
C LYS A 145 4.19 1.79 11.31
N GLN A 146 5.12 2.44 12.03
CA GLN A 146 6.31 3.03 11.42
C GLN A 146 7.27 1.94 10.90
N MET A 147 7.41 0.83 11.63
CA MET A 147 8.22 -0.30 11.18
C MET A 147 7.72 -0.87 9.85
N ALA A 148 6.40 -1.02 9.66
CA ALA A 148 5.86 -1.51 8.40
C ALA A 148 6.22 -0.61 7.20
N GLN A 149 6.25 0.71 7.40
CA GLN A 149 6.68 1.66 6.36
C GLN A 149 8.17 1.54 6.09
N SER A 150 8.99 1.41 7.14
CA SER A 150 10.43 1.21 7.03
C SER A 150 10.77 -0.10 6.31
N ILE A 151 10.03 -1.19 6.59
CA ILE A 151 10.18 -2.48 5.92
C ILE A 151 9.83 -2.36 4.43
N TYR A 152 8.75 -1.65 4.10
CA TYR A 152 8.40 -1.36 2.71
C TYR A 152 9.53 -0.62 1.98
N MET A 153 10.08 0.45 2.59
CA MET A 153 11.20 1.21 2.02
C MET A 153 12.51 0.41 1.93
N ALA A 154 12.77 -0.47 2.89
CA ALA A 154 13.88 -1.43 2.81
C ALA A 154 13.70 -2.38 1.63
N GLY A 155 12.47 -2.85 1.39
CA GLY A 155 12.09 -3.62 0.21
C GLY A 155 12.36 -2.85 -1.09
N VAL A 156 12.01 -1.57 -1.16
CA VAL A 156 12.32 -0.69 -2.30
C VAL A 156 13.84 -0.64 -2.54
N LEU A 157 14.65 -0.45 -1.50
CA LEU A 157 16.11 -0.39 -1.63
C LEU A 157 16.70 -1.71 -2.13
N VAL A 158 16.32 -2.83 -1.52
CA VAL A 158 16.78 -4.17 -1.93
C VAL A 158 16.32 -4.49 -3.35
N GLY A 159 15.07 -4.15 -3.69
CA GLY A 159 14.50 -4.30 -5.01
C GLY A 159 15.29 -3.53 -6.07
N ALA A 160 15.74 -2.30 -5.78
CA ALA A 160 16.51 -1.51 -6.73
C ALA A 160 17.85 -2.18 -7.08
N ILE A 161 18.53 -2.78 -6.11
CA ILE A 161 19.79 -3.50 -6.33
C ILE A 161 19.54 -4.79 -7.12
N VAL A 162 18.58 -5.61 -6.67
CA VAL A 162 18.27 -6.91 -7.28
C VAL A 162 17.73 -6.73 -8.69
N PHE A 163 16.63 -5.98 -8.86
CA PHE A 163 16.01 -5.75 -10.16
C PHE A 163 16.91 -4.92 -11.09
N GLY A 164 17.73 -4.02 -10.56
CA GLY A 164 18.75 -3.34 -11.36
C GLY A 164 19.69 -4.34 -12.04
N SER A 165 20.30 -5.25 -11.26
CA SER A 165 21.19 -6.27 -11.82
C SER A 165 20.48 -7.31 -12.70
N LEU A 166 19.20 -7.57 -12.44
CA LEU A 166 18.40 -8.54 -13.17
C LEU A 166 17.89 -7.98 -14.51
N SER A 167 17.66 -6.66 -14.59
CA SER A 167 17.30 -5.92 -15.80
C SER A 167 18.31 -6.13 -16.92
N ASP A 168 19.59 -6.06 -16.56
CA ASP A 168 20.70 -6.21 -17.51
C ASP A 168 20.81 -7.63 -18.08
N LYS A 169 20.33 -8.65 -17.35
CA LYS A 169 20.48 -10.07 -17.71
C LYS A 169 19.27 -10.65 -18.44
N PHE A 170 18.06 -10.40 -17.95
CA PHE A 170 16.83 -11.04 -18.44
C PHE A 170 16.04 -10.20 -19.44
N GLY A 171 16.50 -8.98 -19.70
CA GLY A 171 15.84 -8.03 -20.61
C GLY A 171 14.70 -7.28 -19.92
N ARG A 172 14.59 -6.00 -20.27
CA ARG A 172 13.74 -5.02 -19.58
C ARG A 172 12.25 -5.34 -19.60
N LYS A 173 11.74 -5.84 -20.74
CA LYS A 173 10.31 -6.18 -20.85
C LYS A 173 9.91 -7.34 -19.92
N SER A 174 10.75 -8.38 -19.83
CA SER A 174 10.51 -9.52 -18.93
C SER A 174 10.53 -9.08 -17.46
N LEU A 175 11.45 -8.17 -17.12
CA LEU A 175 11.54 -7.60 -15.79
C LEU A 175 10.28 -6.79 -15.40
N LEU A 176 9.76 -5.98 -16.32
CA LEU A 176 8.54 -5.20 -16.08
C LEU A 176 7.34 -6.12 -15.82
N ILE A 177 7.15 -7.15 -16.66
CA ILE A 177 6.04 -8.12 -16.54
C ILE A 177 6.13 -8.88 -15.21
N SER A 178 7.32 -9.37 -14.85
CA SER A 178 7.53 -10.10 -13.59
C SER A 178 7.35 -9.21 -12.35
N SER A 179 7.78 -7.94 -12.41
CA SER A 179 7.57 -6.99 -11.31
C SER A 179 6.09 -6.65 -11.14
N CYS A 180 5.35 -6.43 -12.23
CA CYS A 180 3.90 -6.22 -12.17
C CYS A 180 3.17 -7.44 -11.59
N LEU A 181 3.55 -8.65 -12.00
CA LEU A 181 2.99 -9.89 -11.46
C LEU A 181 3.27 -10.02 -9.96
N GLN A 182 4.53 -9.79 -9.56
CA GLN A 182 4.92 -9.85 -8.15
C GLN A 182 4.11 -8.85 -7.31
N MET A 183 3.93 -7.62 -7.78
CA MET A 183 3.13 -6.62 -7.08
C MET A 183 1.64 -6.99 -7.00
N ALA A 184 1.07 -7.53 -8.07
CA ALA A 184 -0.32 -7.98 -8.09
C ALA A 184 -0.57 -9.11 -7.08
N ILE A 185 0.31 -10.11 -7.04
CA ILE A 185 0.23 -11.25 -6.11
C ILE A 185 0.45 -10.76 -4.68
N THR A 186 1.56 -10.08 -4.41
CA THR A 186 1.94 -9.69 -3.05
C THR A 186 1.00 -8.64 -2.47
N GLY A 187 0.48 -7.72 -3.28
CA GLY A 187 -0.53 -6.75 -2.89
C GLY A 187 -1.87 -7.40 -2.52
N SER A 188 -2.30 -8.42 -3.28
CA SER A 188 -3.51 -9.18 -2.98
C SER A 188 -3.34 -10.06 -1.74
N CYS A 189 -2.20 -10.73 -1.61
CA CYS A 189 -1.87 -11.52 -0.42
C CYS A 189 -1.79 -10.65 0.84
N ALA A 190 -1.34 -9.40 0.73
CA ALA A 190 -1.37 -8.45 1.84
C ALA A 190 -2.80 -8.16 2.33
N ALA A 191 -3.79 -8.11 1.43
CA ALA A 191 -5.19 -7.93 1.80
C ALA A 191 -5.80 -9.14 2.53
N PHE A 192 -5.29 -10.35 2.27
CA PHE A 192 -5.72 -11.58 2.93
C PHE A 192 -4.87 -11.96 4.15
N SER A 193 -3.90 -11.13 4.53
CA SER A 193 -3.06 -11.40 5.69
C SER A 193 -3.89 -11.46 6.98
N SER A 194 -3.65 -12.49 7.79
CA SER A 194 -4.27 -12.67 9.11
C SER A 194 -3.37 -12.17 10.24
N ASN A 195 -2.06 -12.16 10.01
CA ASN A 195 -1.04 -11.77 10.99
C ASN A 195 -0.23 -10.56 10.51
N PHE A 196 0.13 -9.67 11.44
CA PHE A 196 0.95 -8.49 11.17
C PHE A 196 2.32 -8.84 10.55
N THR A 197 2.96 -9.92 10.98
CA THR A 197 4.24 -10.38 10.40
C THR A 197 4.10 -10.77 8.94
N MET A 198 3.02 -11.49 8.59
CA MET A 198 2.74 -11.90 7.21
C MET A 198 2.47 -10.67 6.34
N TYR A 199 1.72 -9.69 6.87
CA TYR A 199 1.53 -8.39 6.23
C TYR A 199 2.87 -7.67 5.96
N CYS A 200 3.77 -7.63 6.94
CA CYS A 200 5.10 -7.02 6.79
C CYS A 200 5.94 -7.69 5.69
N ILE A 201 5.92 -9.03 5.60
CA ILE A 201 6.63 -9.78 4.55
C ILE A 201 6.08 -9.43 3.17
N PHE A 202 4.76 -9.42 3.00
CA PHE A 202 4.15 -9.03 1.73
C PHE A 202 4.45 -7.57 1.40
N ARG A 203 4.44 -6.67 2.39
CA ARG A 203 4.84 -5.27 2.19
C ARG A 203 6.28 -5.14 1.71
N PHE A 204 7.22 -5.88 2.30
CA PHE A 204 8.60 -5.92 1.82
C PHE A 204 8.67 -6.33 0.34
N LEU A 205 7.96 -7.41 -0.03
CA LEU A 205 7.92 -7.90 -1.40
C LEU A 205 7.23 -6.93 -2.38
N THR A 206 6.18 -6.22 -1.95
CA THR A 206 5.56 -5.15 -2.76
C THR A 206 6.52 -3.98 -2.99
N GLY A 207 7.31 -3.61 -1.97
CA GLY A 207 8.34 -2.58 -2.08
C GLY A 207 9.43 -2.98 -3.09
N MET A 208 9.86 -4.25 -3.07
CA MET A 208 10.79 -4.75 -4.06
C MET A 208 10.25 -4.61 -5.49
N ALA A 209 8.99 -5.03 -5.71
CA ALA A 209 8.34 -4.96 -7.02
C ALA A 209 8.18 -3.51 -7.53
N LEU A 210 7.91 -2.56 -6.62
CA LEU A 210 7.83 -1.13 -6.92
C LEU A 210 9.11 -0.60 -7.57
N SER A 211 10.27 -1.00 -7.06
CA SER A 211 11.58 -0.60 -7.60
C SER A 211 11.81 -1.17 -8.99
N GLY A 212 11.42 -2.41 -9.23
CA GLY A 212 11.51 -3.03 -10.55
C GLY A 212 10.78 -2.22 -11.63
N ILE A 213 9.60 -1.70 -11.32
CA ILE A 213 8.81 -0.90 -12.28
C ILE A 213 9.36 0.52 -12.44
N ASN A 214 9.82 1.14 -11.34
CA ASN A 214 10.43 2.47 -11.39
C ASN A 214 11.71 2.49 -12.24
N LEU A 215 12.59 1.49 -12.08
CA LEU A 215 13.83 1.38 -12.84
C LEU A 215 13.56 1.27 -14.35
N ASN A 216 12.59 0.44 -14.73
CA ASN A 216 12.18 0.31 -16.13
C ASN A 216 11.73 1.65 -16.72
N SER A 217 10.91 2.41 -15.99
CA SER A 217 10.32 3.67 -16.48
C SER A 217 11.37 4.70 -16.91
N VAL A 218 12.47 4.81 -16.15
CA VAL A 218 13.57 5.74 -16.46
C VAL A 218 14.34 5.32 -17.72
N GLU A 219 14.45 4.01 -17.94
CA GLU A 219 15.30 3.42 -18.98
C GLU A 219 14.66 3.42 -20.38
N TRP A 220 13.34 3.42 -20.45
CA TRP A 220 12.57 3.54 -21.71
C TRP A 220 12.46 4.97 -22.22
N THR A 221 12.98 5.94 -21.45
CA THR A 221 12.87 7.35 -21.78
C THR A 221 14.00 7.80 -22.72
N PRO A 222 13.72 8.26 -23.95
CA PRO A 222 14.76 8.74 -24.86
C PRO A 222 15.40 10.04 -24.35
N THR A 223 16.72 10.16 -24.51
CA THR A 223 17.54 11.24 -23.94
C THR A 223 17.04 12.64 -24.32
N LYS A 224 16.56 12.81 -25.56
CA LYS A 224 16.07 14.10 -26.09
C LYS A 224 14.74 14.58 -25.51
N LEU A 225 13.88 13.67 -25.05
CA LEU A 225 12.57 14.00 -24.43
C LEU A 225 12.51 13.64 -22.94
N ARG A 226 13.66 13.42 -22.31
CA ARG A 226 13.71 12.92 -20.94
C ARG A 226 13.02 13.83 -19.93
N ALA A 227 13.14 15.14 -20.12
CA ALA A 227 12.43 16.13 -19.31
C ALA A 227 10.91 16.05 -19.52
N ALA A 228 10.43 15.95 -20.77
CA ALA A 228 9.00 15.89 -21.08
C ALA A 228 8.34 14.61 -20.55
N VAL A 229 8.96 13.45 -20.75
CA VAL A 229 8.46 12.18 -20.23
C VAL A 229 8.52 12.16 -18.70
N GLY A 230 9.58 12.71 -18.10
CA GLY A 230 9.67 12.88 -16.65
C GLY A 230 8.54 13.72 -16.07
N MET A 231 8.17 14.82 -16.74
CA MET A 231 7.02 15.65 -16.34
C MET A 231 5.70 14.86 -16.44
N VAL A 232 5.46 14.16 -17.55
CA VAL A 232 4.24 13.34 -17.73
C VAL A 232 4.14 12.25 -16.68
N THR A 233 5.23 11.55 -16.39
CA THR A 233 5.33 10.56 -15.31
C THR A 233 5.02 11.19 -13.94
N GLY A 234 5.57 12.38 -13.66
CA GLY A 234 5.30 13.12 -12.42
C GLY A 234 3.83 13.51 -12.27
N TYR A 235 3.21 14.06 -13.32
CA TYR A 235 1.78 14.37 -13.31
C TYR A 235 0.92 13.12 -13.14
N SER A 236 1.28 12.03 -13.81
CA SER A 236 0.58 10.74 -13.69
C SER A 236 0.67 10.18 -12.27
N TYR A 237 1.83 10.36 -11.61
CA TYR A 237 2.02 10.02 -10.21
C TYR A 237 1.06 10.82 -9.31
N SER A 238 1.00 12.14 -9.47
CA SER A 238 0.08 13.00 -8.72
C SER A 238 -1.39 12.62 -8.94
N ILE A 239 -1.80 12.37 -10.19
CA ILE A 239 -3.16 11.90 -10.52
C ILE A 239 -3.47 10.58 -9.79
N GLY A 240 -2.52 9.64 -9.76
CA GLY A 240 -2.65 8.39 -9.02
C GLY A 240 -2.87 8.56 -7.51
N GLN A 241 -2.30 9.62 -6.91
CA GLN A 241 -2.55 9.96 -5.50
C GLN A 241 -3.96 10.48 -5.28
N PHE A 242 -4.47 11.33 -6.18
CA PHE A 242 -5.85 11.82 -6.10
C PHE A 242 -6.86 10.68 -6.28
N ILE A 243 -6.60 9.76 -7.21
CA ILE A 243 -7.42 8.56 -7.41
C ILE A 243 -7.44 7.70 -6.14
N LEU A 244 -6.28 7.48 -5.51
CA LEU A 244 -6.21 6.76 -4.24
C LEU A 244 -7.03 7.44 -3.14
N ALA A 245 -6.92 8.76 -3.00
CA ALA A 245 -7.68 9.51 -1.99
C ALA A 245 -9.20 9.37 -2.21
N GLY A 246 -9.66 9.44 -3.47
CA GLY A 246 -11.05 9.19 -3.81
C GLY A 246 -11.50 7.76 -3.49
N LEU A 247 -10.67 6.76 -3.82
CA LEU A 247 -10.95 5.35 -3.49
C LEU A 247 -11.00 5.11 -1.97
N ALA A 248 -10.10 5.74 -1.21
CA ALA A 248 -10.09 5.62 0.26
C ALA A 248 -11.32 6.25 0.92
N TYR A 249 -11.94 7.26 0.29
CA TYR A 249 -13.21 7.83 0.75
C TYR A 249 -14.39 6.90 0.50
N VAL A 250 -14.42 6.23 -0.66
CA VAL A 250 -15.52 5.33 -1.05
C VAL A 250 -15.40 3.97 -0.36
N ILE A 251 -14.17 3.49 -0.13
CA ILE A 251 -13.88 2.17 0.42
C ILE A 251 -13.22 2.36 1.80
N PRO A 252 -14.00 2.37 2.89
CA PRO A 252 -13.49 2.57 4.25
C PRO A 252 -12.78 1.32 4.81
N ASP A 253 -12.94 0.15 4.17
CA ASP A 253 -12.27 -1.09 4.54
C ASP A 253 -10.88 -1.23 3.90
N TRP A 254 -9.85 -1.36 4.73
CA TRP A 254 -8.47 -1.44 4.26
C TRP A 254 -8.17 -2.65 3.37
N ARG A 255 -8.82 -3.81 3.59
CA ARG A 255 -8.63 -5.03 2.79
C ARG A 255 -9.13 -4.85 1.36
N TRP A 256 -10.33 -4.27 1.21
CA TRP A 256 -10.93 -3.97 -0.09
C TRP A 256 -10.17 -2.86 -0.81
N LEU A 257 -9.72 -1.83 -0.09
CA LEU A 257 -8.89 -0.77 -0.66
C LEU A 257 -7.57 -1.33 -1.21
N GLN A 258 -6.92 -2.23 -0.48
CA GLN A 258 -5.70 -2.91 -0.92
C GLN A 258 -5.95 -3.73 -2.20
N LEU A 259 -7.04 -4.50 -2.26
CA LEU A 259 -7.42 -5.25 -3.47
C LEU A 259 -7.74 -4.33 -4.65
N ALA A 260 -8.49 -3.26 -4.44
CA ALA A 260 -8.85 -2.30 -5.49
C ALA A 260 -7.62 -1.69 -6.16
N VAL A 261 -6.55 -1.44 -5.40
CA VAL A 261 -5.28 -0.93 -5.94
C VAL A 261 -4.46 -2.03 -6.64
N SER A 262 -4.55 -3.29 -6.20
CA SER A 262 -3.81 -4.41 -6.78
C SER A 262 -4.44 -5.02 -8.05
N VAL A 263 -5.76 -5.02 -8.18
CA VAL A 263 -6.49 -5.60 -9.33
C VAL A 263 -6.05 -5.03 -10.69
N PRO A 264 -5.86 -3.71 -10.85
CA PRO A 264 -5.39 -3.13 -12.10
C PRO A 264 -4.07 -3.71 -12.63
N TYR A 265 -3.18 -4.18 -11.74
CA TYR A 265 -1.92 -4.82 -12.14
C TYR A 265 -2.11 -6.21 -12.75
N PHE A 266 -3.13 -6.96 -12.33
CA PHE A 266 -3.49 -8.21 -13.00
C PHE A 266 -3.96 -7.94 -14.43
N ILE A 267 -4.83 -6.94 -14.60
CA ILE A 267 -5.34 -6.55 -15.93
C ILE A 267 -4.17 -6.17 -16.85
N PHE A 268 -3.23 -5.37 -16.33
CA PHE A 268 -2.02 -5.00 -17.07
C PHE A 268 -1.16 -6.22 -17.45
N PHE A 269 -0.94 -7.14 -16.51
CA PHE A 269 -0.18 -8.37 -16.74
C PHE A 269 -0.82 -9.23 -17.84
N PHE A 270 -2.14 -9.46 -17.77
CA PHE A 270 -2.86 -10.23 -18.79
C PHE A 270 -2.84 -9.52 -20.14
N TYR A 271 -2.98 -8.20 -20.18
CA TYR A 271 -2.91 -7.42 -21.41
C TYR A 271 -1.54 -7.52 -22.09
N GLU A 272 -0.45 -7.40 -21.34
CA GLU A 272 0.91 -7.51 -21.89
C GLU A 272 1.17 -8.89 -22.47
N ILE A 273 0.80 -9.96 -21.76
CA ILE A 273 0.90 -11.35 -22.25
C ILE A 273 0.08 -11.53 -23.53
N TRP A 274 -1.16 -11.05 -23.52
CA TRP A 274 -2.04 -11.13 -24.68
C TRP A 274 -1.48 -10.38 -25.90
N SER A 275 -0.84 -9.24 -25.69
CA SER A 275 -0.27 -8.42 -26.78
C SER A 275 0.97 -9.04 -27.44
N ASP A 276 1.65 -9.95 -26.75
CA ASP A 276 2.88 -10.60 -27.24
C ASP A 276 2.61 -11.95 -27.92
N LEU A 277 1.57 -12.69 -27.51
CA LEU A 277 1.18 -13.98 -28.10
C LEU A 277 1.00 -13.95 -29.64
N PRO A 278 0.39 -12.91 -30.26
CA PRO A 278 0.24 -12.85 -31.72
C PRO A 278 1.58 -12.60 -32.44
N LYS A 279 2.50 -11.80 -31.89
CA LYS A 279 3.72 -11.40 -32.62
C LYS A 279 4.68 -12.57 -32.83
N VAL A 280 4.68 -13.53 -31.89
CA VAL A 280 5.51 -14.74 -31.97
C VAL A 280 4.99 -15.72 -33.03
N THR A 281 3.67 -15.86 -33.15
CA THR A 281 3.03 -16.81 -34.08
C THR A 281 3.15 -16.37 -35.55
N TRP A 282 3.01 -15.09 -35.86
CA TRP A 282 3.19 -14.58 -37.24
C TRP A 282 4.66 -14.52 -37.68
N GLY A 283 5.59 -14.28 -36.74
CA GLY A 283 7.03 -14.28 -37.03
C GLY A 283 7.60 -15.66 -37.36
N ILE A 284 7.00 -16.73 -36.80
CA ILE A 284 7.37 -18.12 -37.10
C ILE A 284 6.75 -18.56 -38.44
N CYS A 285 5.52 -18.13 -38.74
CA CYS A 285 4.85 -18.47 -40.01
C CYS A 285 5.48 -17.77 -41.23
N GLY A 286 6.00 -16.54 -41.08
CA GLY A 286 6.69 -15.80 -42.15
C GLY A 286 8.14 -16.23 -42.43
N ARG A 287 8.78 -17.00 -41.54
CA ARG A 287 10.20 -17.43 -41.66
C ARG A 287 10.40 -18.86 -42.16
N ALA A 288 9.34 -19.59 -42.49
CA ALA A 288 9.45 -20.93 -43.10
C ALA A 288 10.07 -20.91 -44.52
N GLY A 289 10.34 -19.73 -45.11
CA GLY A 289 10.92 -19.59 -46.45
C GLY A 289 12.38 -19.11 -46.54
N LYS A 290 13.07 -18.74 -45.45
CA LYS A 290 14.48 -18.29 -45.52
C LYS A 290 15.31 -18.84 -44.37
N ARG A 291 16.03 -19.92 -44.68
CA ARG A 291 16.99 -20.60 -43.82
C ARG A 291 18.25 -19.74 -43.64
N THR A 292 18.90 -19.92 -42.48
CA THR A 292 20.31 -19.59 -42.13
C THR A 292 20.71 -18.12 -41.97
N GLN A 293 20.47 -17.54 -40.78
CA GLN A 293 21.47 -16.74 -40.00
C GLN A 293 20.95 -16.06 -38.71
N VAL A 294 19.76 -16.38 -38.18
CA VAL A 294 19.28 -15.80 -36.90
C VAL A 294 19.04 -16.90 -35.87
N SER A 295 20.10 -17.64 -35.53
CA SER A 295 20.03 -18.75 -34.56
C SER A 295 20.36 -18.34 -33.11
N GLN A 296 20.58 -17.05 -32.81
CA GLN A 296 20.95 -16.64 -31.45
C GLN A 296 20.03 -15.59 -30.79
N ALA A 297 19.28 -14.80 -31.56
CA ALA A 297 18.42 -13.76 -30.96
C ALA A 297 17.04 -14.27 -30.50
N SER A 298 16.53 -15.35 -31.09
CA SER A 298 15.18 -15.86 -30.84
C SER A 298 15.10 -16.98 -29.79
N VAL A 299 16.23 -17.56 -29.39
CA VAL A 299 16.30 -18.61 -28.34
C VAL A 299 16.43 -17.99 -26.94
N LEU A 300 16.87 -16.73 -26.84
CA LEU A 300 17.03 -16.02 -25.56
C LEU A 300 15.72 -15.48 -24.97
N LEU A 301 14.63 -15.42 -25.74
CA LEU A 301 13.32 -14.93 -25.30
C LEU A 301 12.35 -16.04 -24.87
N THR A 302 12.76 -17.32 -24.92
CA THR A 302 11.87 -18.49 -24.69
C THR A 302 12.24 -19.39 -23.51
N ARG A 303 13.17 -19.00 -22.64
CA ARG A 303 13.42 -19.70 -21.36
C ARG A 303 13.31 -18.69 -20.21
N PRO A 304 12.13 -18.53 -19.59
CA PRO A 304 11.99 -19.20 -18.29
C PRO A 304 10.56 -19.62 -17.87
N LEU A 305 9.59 -19.82 -18.79
CA LEU A 305 8.17 -20.07 -18.40
C LEU A 305 7.65 -21.50 -18.64
N LEU A 306 8.53 -22.50 -18.75
CA LEU A 306 8.13 -23.91 -18.91
C LEU A 306 8.70 -24.85 -17.84
N LEU A 307 9.24 -24.30 -16.75
CA LEU A 307 9.55 -25.06 -15.54
C LEU A 307 9.05 -24.23 -14.36
N TRP A 308 8.06 -24.78 -13.65
CA TRP A 308 7.14 -24.22 -12.65
C TRP A 308 5.80 -23.76 -13.20
#